data_AF-A0A973M7P6-F1
#
_entry.id   AF-A0A973M7P6-F1
#
_cell.length_a   1.000
_cell.length_b   1.000
_cell.length_c   1.000
_cell.angle_alpha   90.00
_cell.angle_beta   90.00
_cell.angle_gamma   90.00
#
_symmetry.space_group_name_H-M   'P 1'
#
loop_
_entity.id
_entity.type
_entity.pdbx_description
1 polymer ?
#
loop_
_entity_poly.entity_id
_entity_poly.type
_entity_poly.pdbx_seq_one_letter_code
_entity_poly.pdbx_strand_id
1 'polypeptide(L)'
;MGKHGRRRVGTRREQIITYELYTLAARREEFRSITQAWMRASRAALERHFSPEVARAIDAHIEGTALHVALDPAPQTVEQTRRALRQLVRLGATPTGGDS
;
A
#
# COMPACT_ATOMS: atom_id res chain seq x y z
N MET A 1 -26.17 -16.09 -13.64
CA MET A 1 -24.79 -15.71 -14.07
C MET A 1 -24.22 -14.72 -13.04
N GLY A 2 -23.14 -15.08 -12.36
CA GLY A 2 -22.77 -14.57 -11.03
C GLY A 2 -22.24 -13.12 -10.96
N LYS A 3 -22.97 -12.26 -10.25
CA LYS A 3 -22.52 -10.95 -9.77
C LYS A 3 -21.67 -11.12 -8.51
N HIS A 4 -20.41 -11.51 -8.70
CA HIS A 4 -19.39 -11.41 -7.66
C HIS A 4 -18.98 -9.94 -7.54
N GLY A 5 -19.75 -9.17 -6.77
CA GLY A 5 -19.34 -7.84 -6.34
C GLY A 5 -18.05 -7.98 -5.53
N ARG A 6 -16.90 -7.78 -6.18
CA ARG A 6 -15.61 -7.65 -5.49
C ARG A 6 -15.79 -6.56 -4.43
N ARG A 7 -15.64 -6.90 -3.14
CA ARG A 7 -15.42 -5.88 -2.10
C ARG A 7 -14.23 -5.06 -2.54
N ARG A 8 -14.47 -3.83 -2.99
CA ARG A 8 -13.39 -2.84 -3.14
C ARG A 8 -12.88 -2.53 -1.74
N VAL A 9 -11.57 -2.38 -1.61
CA VAL A 9 -10.99 -1.75 -0.42
C VAL A 9 -11.44 -0.28 -0.47
N GLY A 10 -12.36 0.08 0.42
CA GLY A 10 -13.00 1.39 0.45
C GLY A 10 -14.05 1.62 -0.66
N THR A 11 -15.05 2.42 -0.34
CA THR A 11 -15.99 3.02 -1.27
C THR A 11 -15.30 4.11 -2.09
N ARG A 12 -15.87 4.48 -3.25
CA ARG A 12 -15.36 5.60 -4.06
C ARG A 12 -15.29 6.91 -3.25
N ARG A 13 -16.22 7.12 -2.32
CA ARG A 13 -16.25 8.28 -1.44
C ARG A 13 -15.05 8.29 -0.49
N GLU A 14 -14.75 7.16 0.14
CA GLU A 14 -13.60 7.03 1.05
C GLU A 14 -12.28 7.30 0.30
N GLN A 15 -12.16 6.80 -0.94
CA GLN A 15 -10.98 7.06 -1.77
C GLN A 15 -10.81 8.55 -2.09
N ILE A 16 -11.88 9.24 -2.49
CA ILE A 16 -11.85 10.69 -2.75
C ILE A 16 -11.39 11.45 -1.50
N ILE A 17 -11.95 11.13 -0.33
CA ILE A 17 -11.59 11.77 0.94
C ILE A 17 -10.10 11.54 1.26
N THR A 18 -9.57 10.33 1.03
CA THR A 18 -8.15 10.05 1.22
C THR A 18 -7.26 10.93 0.32
N TYR A 19 -7.61 11.10 -0.96
CA TYR A 19 -6.82 11.92 -1.87
C TYR A 19 -6.95 13.43 -1.59
N GLU A 20 -8.12 13.89 -1.17
CA GLU A 20 -8.31 15.26 -0.69
C GLU A 20 -7.44 15.52 0.55
N LEU A 21 -7.42 14.58 1.50
CA LEU A 21 -6.54 14.66 2.68
C LEU A 21 -5.06 14.67 2.30
N TYR A 22 -4.64 13.84 1.34
CA TYR A 22 -3.26 13.86 0.83
C TYR A 22 -2.91 15.23 0.22
N THR A 23 -3.82 15.81 -0.56
CA THR A 23 -3.65 17.14 -1.15
C THR A 23 -3.54 18.22 -0.08
N LEU A 24 -4.38 18.15 0.97
CA LEU A 24 -4.31 19.04 2.12
C LEU A 24 -2.99 18.90 2.87
N ALA A 25 -2.58 17.67 3.22
CA ALA A 25 -1.34 17.40 3.96
C ALA A 25 -0.06 17.79 3.19
N ALA A 26 -0.10 17.74 1.85
CA ALA A 26 0.99 18.21 1.01
C ALA A 26 1.18 19.74 1.10
N ARG A 27 0.10 20.50 1.31
CA ARG A 27 0.09 21.97 1.32
C ARG A 27 0.10 22.59 2.72
N ARG A 28 -0.43 21.87 3.71
CA ARG A 28 -0.74 22.36 5.06
C ARG A 28 -0.20 21.36 6.08
N GLU A 29 0.84 21.79 6.80
CA GLU A 29 1.60 20.93 7.71
C GLU A 29 0.74 20.35 8.85
N GLU A 30 -0.26 21.09 9.31
CA GLU A 30 -1.16 20.67 10.39
C GLU A 30 -1.89 19.34 10.07
N PHE A 31 -2.10 19.02 8.79
CA PHE A 31 -2.74 17.77 8.36
C PHE A 31 -1.77 16.60 8.20
N ARG A 32 -0.44 16.83 8.18
CA ARG A 32 0.55 15.76 8.05
C ARG A 32 0.51 14.79 9.23
N SER A 33 0.13 15.28 10.42
CA SER A 33 0.00 14.45 11.60
C SER A 33 -0.98 13.29 11.39
N ILE A 34 -2.09 13.53 10.69
CA ILE A 34 -3.14 12.56 10.39
C ILE A 34 -2.61 11.48 9.43
N THR A 35 -2.02 11.89 8.30
CA THR A 35 -1.49 10.95 7.31
C THR A 35 -0.33 10.14 7.87
N GLN A 36 0.55 10.76 8.65
CA GLN A 36 1.66 10.07 9.30
C GLN A 36 1.19 9.06 10.36
N ALA A 37 0.18 9.39 11.16
CA ALA A 37 -0.36 8.47 12.17
C ALA A 37 -0.93 7.21 11.51
N TRP A 38 -1.70 7.39 10.44
CA TRP A 38 -2.25 6.26 9.68
C TRP A 38 -1.16 5.43 8.98
N MET A 39 -0.18 6.06 8.32
CA MET A 39 0.94 5.35 7.69
C MET A 39 1.78 4.57 8.70
N ARG A 40 2.02 5.12 9.90
CA ARG A 40 2.69 4.40 10.99
C ARG A 40 1.89 3.18 11.43
N ALA A 41 0.57 3.31 11.58
CA ALA A 41 -0.29 2.19 11.96
C ALA A 41 -0.32 1.09 10.89
N SER A 42 -0.40 1.47 9.60
CA SER A 42 -0.30 0.54 8.46
C SER A 42 1.01 -0.25 8.49
N ARG A 43 2.14 0.46 8.63
CA ARG A 43 3.47 -0.15 8.67
C ARG A 43 3.65 -1.06 9.89
N ALA A 44 3.26 -0.62 11.08
CA ALA A 44 3.30 -1.44 12.29
C ALA A 44 2.48 -2.73 12.14
N ALA A 45 1.39 -2.70 11.36
CA ALA A 45 0.62 -3.90 11.07
C ALA A 45 1.36 -4.89 10.16
N LEU A 46 2.09 -4.38 9.16
CA LEU A 46 2.92 -5.20 8.26
C LEU A 46 4.16 -5.76 8.98
N GLU A 47 4.77 -4.98 9.88
CA GLU A 47 5.95 -5.38 10.65
C GLU A 47 5.70 -6.56 11.60
N ARG A 48 4.44 -6.92 11.89
CA ARG A 48 4.11 -8.17 12.60
C ARG A 48 4.40 -9.44 11.78
N HIS A 49 4.57 -9.30 10.47
CA HIS A 49 4.73 -10.43 9.54
C HIS A 49 6.00 -10.33 8.69
N PHE A 50 6.58 -9.14 8.58
CA PHE A 50 7.68 -8.85 7.68
C PHE A 50 8.75 -8.02 8.40
N SER A 51 10.00 -8.11 7.93
CA SER A 51 11.06 -7.20 8.39
C SER A 51 10.69 -5.74 8.10
N PRO A 52 11.24 -4.75 8.82
CA PRO A 52 10.92 -3.34 8.60
C PRO A 52 11.15 -2.87 7.15
N GLU A 53 12.16 -3.42 6.48
CA GLU A 53 12.46 -3.15 5.08
C GLU A 53 11.35 -3.65 4.15
N VAL A 54 10.97 -4.93 4.28
CA VAL A 54 9.91 -5.54 3.47
C VAL A 54 8.56 -4.88 3.76
N ALA A 55 8.26 -4.60 5.03
CA ALA A 55 7.06 -3.91 5.44
C ALA A 55 6.95 -2.53 4.77
N ARG A 56 8.05 -1.75 4.75
CA ARG A 56 8.09 -0.45 4.07
C ARG A 56 7.89 -0.58 2.56
N ALA A 57 8.49 -1.57 1.92
CA ALA A 57 8.33 -1.79 0.48
C ALA A 57 6.90 -2.20 0.10
N ILE A 58 6.27 -3.08 0.90
CA ILE A 58 4.87 -3.48 0.72
C ILE A 58 3.93 -2.30 0.94
N ASP A 59 4.12 -1.52 2.02
CA ASP A 59 3.34 -0.32 2.34
C ASP A 59 3.35 0.67 1.17
N ALA A 60 4.53 0.98 0.62
CA ALA A 60 4.67 1.84 -0.56
C ALA A 60 3.98 1.27 -1.80
N HIS A 61 4.06 -0.05 -2.02
CA HIS A 61 3.38 -0.69 -3.15
C HIS A 61 1.86 -0.66 -3.03
N ILE A 62 1.31 -0.84 -1.81
CA ILE A 62 -0.13 -0.72 -1.53
C ILE A 62 -0.60 0.70 -1.88
N GLU A 63 0.08 1.73 -1.39
CA GLU A 63 -0.25 3.13 -1.66
C GLU A 63 -0.19 3.46 -3.16
N GLY A 64 0.89 3.08 -3.84
CA GLY A 64 1.03 3.29 -5.28
C GLY A 64 -0.06 2.58 -6.07
N THR A 65 -0.35 1.33 -5.73
CA THR A 65 -1.41 0.54 -6.40
C THR A 65 -2.79 1.13 -6.19
N ALA A 66 -3.10 1.61 -4.98
CA ALA A 66 -4.35 2.27 -4.69
C ALA A 66 -4.53 3.53 -5.55
N LEU A 67 -3.48 4.35 -5.68
CA LEU A 67 -3.47 5.53 -6.53
C LEU A 67 -3.72 5.18 -8.02
N HIS A 68 -3.02 4.18 -8.55
CA HIS A 68 -3.26 3.70 -9.92
C HIS A 68 -4.68 3.19 -10.11
N VAL A 69 -5.23 2.40 -9.19
CA VAL A 69 -6.63 1.93 -9.29
C VAL A 69 -7.63 3.08 -9.35
N ALA A 70 -7.34 4.21 -8.71
CA ALA A 70 -8.22 5.37 -8.71
C ALA A 70 -8.06 6.29 -9.92
N LEU A 71 -6.85 6.43 -10.46
CA LEU A 71 -6.52 7.46 -11.46
C LEU A 71 -6.14 6.91 -12.84
N ASP A 72 -5.68 5.66 -12.91
CA ASP A 72 -5.22 5.03 -14.14
C ASP A 72 -6.41 4.40 -14.89
N PRO A 73 -6.61 4.70 -16.19
CA PRO A 73 -7.64 4.04 -16.99
C PRO A 73 -7.37 2.54 -17.20
N ALA A 74 -6.14 2.07 -16.98
CA ALA A 74 -5.75 0.66 -17.11
C ALA A 74 -4.90 0.21 -15.90
N PRO A 75 -5.49 0.13 -14.69
CA PRO A 75 -4.74 -0.20 -13.49
C PRO A 75 -4.24 -1.65 -13.53
N GLN A 76 -3.18 -1.90 -12.76
CA GLN A 76 -2.62 -3.25 -12.59
C GLN A 76 -3.69 -4.27 -12.17
N THR A 77 -3.62 -5.43 -12.80
CA THR A 77 -4.48 -6.58 -12.51
C THR A 77 -4.11 -7.21 -11.16
N VAL A 78 -5.05 -7.95 -10.58
CA VAL A 78 -4.81 -8.71 -9.34
C VAL A 78 -3.60 -9.64 -9.45
N GLU A 79 -3.36 -10.23 -10.63
CA GLU A 79 -2.22 -11.12 -10.82
C GLU A 79 -0.89 -10.35 -10.88
N GLN A 80 -0.86 -9.17 -11.50
CA GLN A 80 0.31 -8.29 -11.48
C GLN A 80 0.62 -7.84 -10.04
N THR A 81 -0.38 -7.42 -9.27
CA THR A 81 -0.22 -7.06 -7.85
C THR A 81 0.32 -8.23 -7.03
N ARG A 82 -0.26 -9.43 -7.20
CA ARG A 82 0.23 -10.65 -6.51
C ARG A 82 1.66 -10.98 -6.86
N ARG A 83 2.04 -10.88 -8.14
CA ARG A 83 3.42 -11.12 -8.58
C ARG A 83 4.39 -10.11 -7.96
N ALA A 84 4.04 -8.83 -7.95
CA ALA A 84 4.86 -7.78 -7.34
C ALA A 84 5.06 -8.03 -5.84
N LEU A 85 3.99 -8.30 -5.09
CA LEU A 85 4.08 -8.61 -3.66
C LEU A 85 4.96 -9.84 -3.38
N ARG A 86 4.84 -10.92 -4.17
CA ARG A 86 5.72 -12.09 -4.04
C ARG A 86 7.20 -11.75 -4.26
N GLN A 87 7.50 -10.83 -5.18
CA GLN A 87 8.87 -10.39 -5.42
C GLN A 87 9.40 -9.54 -4.27
N LEU A 88 8.60 -8.59 -3.76
CA LEU A 88 8.98 -7.76 -2.61
C LEU A 88 9.28 -8.58 -1.35
N VAL A 89 8.45 -9.59 -1.08
CA VAL A 89 8.67 -10.50 0.06
C VAL A 89 9.96 -11.33 -0.12
N ARG A 90 10.28 -11.74 -1.34
CA ARG A 90 11.52 -12.49 -1.63
C ARG A 90 12.77 -11.62 -1.51
N LEU A 91 12.70 -10.35 -1.92
CA LEU A 91 13.85 -9.45 -1.91
C LEU A 91 14.39 -9.18 -0.51
N GLY A 92 13.52 -9.05 0.50
CA GLY A 92 13.98 -8.91 1.89
C GLY A 92 14.07 -10.22 2.67
N ALA A 93 13.93 -11.36 1.99
CA ALA A 93 14.29 -12.68 2.52
C ALA A 93 15.71 -13.09 2.10
N THR A 94 16.55 -12.12 1.67
CA THR A 94 17.96 -12.36 1.34
C THR A 94 18.56 -13.25 2.42
N PRO A 95 19.10 -14.44 2.07
CA PRO A 95 19.75 -15.26 3.05
C PRO A 95 20.86 -14.39 3.65
N THR A 96 20.86 -14.21 4.96
CA THR A 96 22.08 -13.84 5.67
C THR A 96 23.07 -14.95 5.37
N GLY A 97 23.87 -14.75 4.32
CA GLY A 97 25.05 -15.53 4.05
C GLY A 97 26.00 -15.29 5.21
N GLY A 98 25.90 -16.16 6.21
CA GLY A 98 26.92 -16.35 7.24
C GLY A 98 27.84 -17.47 6.77
N ASP A 99 29.04 -17.06 6.37
CA ASP A 99 30.34 -17.69 6.57
C ASP A 99 30.41 -19.23 6.71
N SER A 100 31.03 -19.86 5.70
CA SER A 100 32.34 -20.53 5.81
C SER A 100 32.89 -20.85 4.43
#